data_AF-A0AAQ3Q1C1-F1
#
_entry.id   AF-A0AAQ3Q1C1-F1
#
_cell.length_a   1.000
_cell.length_b   1.000
_cell.length_c   1.000
_cell.angle_alpha   90.00
_cell.angle_beta   90.00
_cell.angle_gamma   90.00
#
_symmetry.space_group_name_H-M   'P 1'
#
loop_
_entity.id
_entity.type
_entity.pdbx_description
1 polymer ?
#
loop_
_entity_poly.entity_id
_entity_poly.type
_entity_poly.pdbx_seq_one_letter_code
_entity_poly.pdbx_strand_id
1 'polypeptide(L)'
;MLPKEEEEEVEEEARKSRRPFSINDNVDLLAEILGRLDGRSLAASGCVCRVWSAVSRRDSVWEAVCHRHVAGGAAAAGTTRSVVAALGGYRRLYRLCIGPALDRLAVGQGAAAAARHLSLSLSLSLFSIDCYERLGVGGGRQQQRPASLLFLCKPVDVS
;
A
#
# COMPACT_ATOMS: atom_id res chain seq x y z
N MET A 1 -37.04 -48.50 14.00
CA MET A 1 -36.58 -47.97 12.69
C MET A 1 -36.61 -46.46 12.82
N LEU A 2 -35.44 -45.81 12.84
CA LEU A 2 -35.12 -44.35 12.92
C LEU A 2 -33.81 -44.13 13.72
N PRO A 3 -32.67 -44.72 13.27
CA PRO A 3 -31.36 -44.11 13.60
C PRO A 3 -30.52 -43.74 12.37
N LYS A 4 -30.96 -44.09 11.16
CA LYS A 4 -30.17 -43.87 9.93
C LYS A 4 -30.10 -42.41 9.47
N GLU A 5 -31.13 -41.61 9.77
CA GLU A 5 -31.20 -40.21 9.34
C GLU A 5 -30.29 -39.31 10.18
N GLU A 6 -30.15 -39.58 11.49
CA GLU A 6 -29.25 -38.85 12.38
C GLU A 6 -27.76 -39.15 12.12
N GLU A 7 -27.43 -40.38 11.70
CA GLU A 7 -26.05 -40.76 11.33
C GLU A 7 -25.59 -40.09 10.01
N GLU A 8 -26.50 -39.87 9.07
CA GLU A 8 -26.20 -39.21 7.78
C GLU A 8 -25.97 -37.70 7.94
N GLU A 9 -26.73 -37.02 8.82
CA GLU A 9 -26.52 -35.59 9.12
C GLU A 9 -25.19 -35.34 9.86
N VAL A 10 -24.79 -36.22 10.78
CA VAL A 10 -23.50 -36.12 11.49
C VAL A 10 -22.31 -36.35 10.55
N GLU A 11 -22.42 -37.25 9.57
CA GLU A 11 -21.40 -37.42 8.53
C GLU A 11 -21.29 -36.23 7.57
N GLU A 12 -22.43 -35.62 7.20
CA GLU A 12 -22.47 -34.41 6.37
C GLU A 12 -21.79 -33.23 7.08
N GLU A 13 -22.06 -33.02 8.38
CA GLU A 13 -21.39 -31.98 9.18
C GLU A 13 -19.88 -32.26 9.35
N ALA A 14 -19.48 -33.51 9.59
CA ALA A 14 -18.07 -33.90 9.68
C ALA A 14 -17.32 -33.71 8.34
N ARG A 15 -17.98 -33.93 7.20
CA ARG A 15 -17.44 -33.66 5.85
C ARG A 15 -17.37 -32.16 5.57
N LYS A 16 -18.32 -31.36 6.08
CA LYS A 16 -18.28 -29.89 6.03
C LYS A 16 -17.12 -29.32 6.84
N SER A 17 -16.81 -29.93 7.99
CA SER A 17 -15.68 -29.60 8.86
C SER A 17 -14.31 -29.91 8.22
N ARG A 18 -14.26 -30.87 7.30
CA ARG A 18 -13.02 -31.29 6.60
C ARG A 18 -12.72 -30.53 5.30
N ARG A 19 -13.30 -29.35 5.06
CA ARG A 19 -12.82 -28.54 3.94
C ARG A 19 -11.38 -28.10 4.21
N PRO A 20 -10.42 -28.42 3.34
CA PRO A 20 -9.06 -27.97 3.53
C PRO A 20 -9.03 -26.44 3.54
N PHE A 21 -8.33 -25.87 4.53
CA PHE A 21 -8.15 -24.41 4.61
C PHE A 21 -7.55 -23.89 3.31
N SER A 22 -8.28 -22.99 2.65
CA SER A 22 -7.82 -22.28 1.46
C SER A 22 -7.54 -20.83 1.84
N ILE A 23 -6.28 -20.41 1.65
CA ILE A 23 -5.87 -19.01 1.87
C ILE A 23 -6.65 -18.04 0.97
N ASN A 24 -7.14 -18.52 -0.18
CA ASN A 24 -7.89 -17.71 -1.12
C ASN A 24 -9.29 -17.36 -0.60
N ASP A 25 -9.80 -18.10 0.40
CA ASP A 25 -11.10 -17.86 1.01
C ASP A 25 -11.01 -16.73 2.05
N ASN A 26 -9.79 -16.45 2.53
CA ASN A 26 -9.50 -15.45 3.56
C ASN A 26 -8.73 -14.28 2.96
N VAL A 27 -9.47 -13.44 2.26
CA VAL A 27 -8.96 -12.30 1.50
C VAL A 27 -8.22 -11.27 2.37
N ASP A 28 -8.60 -11.11 3.63
CA ASP A 28 -7.96 -10.19 4.56
C ASP A 28 -6.60 -10.73 5.05
N LEU A 29 -6.53 -12.02 5.39
CA LEU A 29 -5.27 -12.70 5.71
C LEU A 29 -4.31 -12.68 4.52
N LEU A 30 -4.82 -12.92 3.31
CA LEU A 30 -4.02 -12.80 2.10
C LEU A 30 -3.49 -11.37 1.92
N ALA A 31 -4.31 -10.35 2.14
CA ALA A 31 -3.87 -8.95 2.07
C ALA A 31 -2.78 -8.63 3.11
N GLU A 32 -2.90 -9.16 4.33
CA GLU A 32 -1.91 -8.98 5.39
C GLU A 32 -0.57 -9.66 5.06
N ILE A 33 -0.61 -10.88 4.52
CA ILE A 33 0.59 -11.61 4.05
C ILE A 33 1.25 -10.85 2.91
N LEU A 34 0.48 -10.45 1.90
CA LEU A 34 0.99 -9.71 0.74
C LEU A 34 1.55 -8.34 1.15
N GLY A 35 0.94 -7.67 2.14
CA GLY A 35 1.45 -6.42 2.72
C GLY A 35 2.78 -6.59 3.45
N ARG A 36 3.21 -7.83 3.74
CA ARG A 36 4.52 -8.11 4.31
C ARG A 36 5.65 -8.26 3.30
N LEU A 37 5.35 -8.36 2.02
CA LEU A 37 6.34 -8.51 0.95
C LEU A 37 7.02 -7.18 0.60
N ASP A 38 8.16 -7.26 -0.08
CA ASP A 38 8.71 -6.11 -0.81
C ASP A 38 7.94 -5.90 -2.12
N GLY A 39 8.05 -4.69 -2.71
CA GLY A 39 7.23 -4.34 -3.87
C GLY A 39 7.48 -5.21 -5.12
N ARG A 40 8.68 -5.80 -5.28
CA ARG A 40 8.96 -6.72 -6.40
C ARG A 40 8.24 -8.05 -6.19
N SER A 41 8.35 -8.64 -5.01
CA SER A 41 7.65 -9.87 -4.66
C SER A 41 6.13 -9.69 -4.68
N LEU A 42 5.62 -8.53 -4.24
CA LEU A 42 4.19 -8.21 -4.33
C LEU A 42 3.71 -8.19 -5.78
N ALA A 43 4.49 -7.59 -6.70
CA ALA A 43 4.15 -7.58 -8.12
C ALA A 43 4.13 -8.99 -8.72
N ALA A 44 5.13 -9.83 -8.38
CA ALA A 44 5.19 -11.22 -8.83
C ALA A 44 4.01 -12.06 -8.30
N SER A 45 3.60 -11.84 -7.05
CA SER A 45 2.47 -12.54 -6.43
C SER A 45 1.14 -12.33 -7.19
N GLY A 46 0.99 -11.17 -7.87
CA GLY A 46 -0.19 -10.85 -8.67
C GLY A 46 -0.37 -11.73 -9.91
N CYS A 47 0.64 -12.53 -10.27
CA CYS A 47 0.60 -13.47 -11.39
C CYS A 47 0.13 -14.88 -10.99
N VAL A 48 -0.06 -15.16 -9.70
CA VAL A 48 -0.39 -16.51 -9.19
C VAL A 48 -1.80 -16.93 -9.61
N CYS A 49 -2.80 -16.09 -9.34
CA CYS A 49 -4.19 -16.33 -9.72
C CYS A 49 -5.00 -15.02 -9.71
N ARG A 50 -6.28 -15.07 -10.11
CA ARG A 50 -7.15 -13.88 -10.14
C ARG A 50 -7.34 -13.23 -8.77
N VAL A 51 -7.49 -14.02 -7.71
CA VAL A 51 -7.67 -13.50 -6.34
C VAL A 51 -6.41 -12.75 -5.91
N TRP A 52 -5.24 -13.35 -6.08
CA TRP A 52 -3.97 -12.71 -5.75
C TRP A 52 -3.71 -11.46 -6.60
N SER A 53 -4.07 -11.49 -7.89
CA SER A 53 -3.98 -10.31 -8.76
C SER A 53 -4.88 -9.17 -8.27
N ALA A 54 -6.09 -9.48 -7.79
CA ALA A 54 -6.99 -8.48 -7.23
C ALA A 54 -6.48 -7.92 -5.91
N VAL A 55 -6.01 -8.77 -4.98
CA VAL A 55 -5.52 -8.34 -3.66
C VAL A 55 -4.21 -7.56 -3.78
N SER A 56 -3.25 -8.02 -4.59
CA SER A 56 -1.97 -7.33 -4.82
C SER A 56 -2.10 -5.95 -5.47
N ARG A 57 -3.26 -5.62 -6.06
CA ARG A 57 -3.54 -4.29 -6.62
C ARG A 57 -4.19 -3.33 -5.63
N ARG A 58 -4.67 -3.81 -4.47
CA ARG A 58 -5.35 -2.97 -3.48
C ARG A 58 -4.40 -1.96 -2.87
N ASP A 59 -4.87 -0.72 -2.77
CA ASP A 59 -4.03 0.37 -2.28
C ASP A 59 -3.65 0.20 -0.79
N SER A 60 -4.49 -0.46 0.01
CA SER A 60 -4.18 -0.78 1.42
C SER A 60 -2.97 -1.72 1.57
N VAL A 61 -2.75 -2.62 0.61
CA VAL A 61 -1.57 -3.50 0.60
C VAL A 61 -0.32 -2.68 0.27
N TRP A 62 -0.42 -1.78 -0.71
CA TRP A 62 0.67 -0.86 -1.06
C TRP A 62 0.95 0.17 0.03
N GLU A 63 -0.06 0.60 0.78
CA GLU A 63 0.08 1.46 1.95
C GLU A 63 1.00 0.81 2.99
N ALA A 64 0.76 -0.46 3.34
CA ALA A 64 1.61 -1.20 4.27
C ALA A 64 3.06 -1.33 3.78
N VAL A 65 3.26 -1.53 2.47
CA VAL A 65 4.61 -1.56 1.85
C VAL A 65 5.28 -0.19 1.94
N CYS A 66 4.57 0.90 1.66
CA CYS A 66 5.14 2.25 1.67
C CYS A 66 5.47 2.77 3.08
N HIS A 67 4.63 2.50 4.08
CA HIS A 67 4.84 2.96 5.47
C HIS A 67 6.14 2.43 6.08
N ARG A 68 6.64 1.28 5.63
CA ARG A 68 7.95 0.75 6.06
C ARG A 68 9.13 1.65 5.67
N HIS A 69 8.95 2.47 4.64
CA HIS A 69 9.98 3.33 4.08
C HIS A 69 9.76 4.82 4.41
N VAL A 70 8.61 5.19 4.97
CA VAL A 70 8.30 6.57 5.37
C VAL A 70 8.33 6.63 6.90
N ALA A 71 9.45 7.11 7.46
CA ALA A 71 9.59 7.41 8.88
C ALA A 71 8.75 8.65 9.21
N GLY A 72 7.47 8.43 9.41
CA GLY A 72 6.55 9.35 10.05
C GLY A 72 5.55 8.49 10.81
N GLY A 73 5.68 8.45 12.14
CA GLY A 73 4.76 7.70 12.99
C GLY A 73 3.30 8.10 12.76
N ALA A 74 2.38 7.35 13.36
CA ALA A 74 0.92 7.39 13.14
C ALA A 74 0.26 8.79 13.03
N ALA A 75 0.86 9.85 13.59
CA ALA A 75 0.41 11.24 13.44
C ALA A 75 0.57 11.82 12.02
N ALA A 76 1.57 11.37 11.24
CA ALA A 76 1.75 11.78 9.84
C ALA A 76 0.88 10.95 8.86
N ALA A 77 0.34 9.81 9.30
CA ALA A 77 -0.40 8.89 8.44
C ALA A 77 -1.72 9.49 7.91
N GLY A 78 -2.38 10.36 8.67
CA GLY A 78 -3.64 11.00 8.26
C GLY A 78 -3.45 12.01 7.12
N THR A 79 -2.44 12.88 7.23
CA THR A 79 -2.11 13.89 6.21
C THR A 79 -1.45 13.27 4.99
N THR A 80 -0.61 12.25 5.15
CA THR A 80 0.00 11.60 3.98
C THR A 80 -1.04 10.92 3.08
N ARG A 81 -2.16 10.44 3.64
CA ARG A 81 -3.25 9.86 2.83
C ARG A 81 -3.89 10.84 1.85
N SER A 82 -4.05 12.13 2.17
CA SER A 82 -4.65 13.10 1.24
C SER A 82 -3.73 13.39 0.06
N VAL A 83 -2.44 13.59 0.32
CA VAL A 83 -1.41 13.82 -0.71
C VAL A 83 -1.24 12.57 -1.59
N VAL A 84 -1.21 11.38 -0.98
CA VAL A 84 -1.10 10.12 -1.72
C VAL A 84 -2.36 9.85 -2.55
N ALA A 85 -3.55 10.18 -2.03
CA ALA A 85 -4.79 10.11 -2.80
C ALA A 85 -4.73 11.06 -4.02
N ALA A 86 -4.23 12.28 -3.86
CA ALA A 86 -4.04 13.23 -4.96
C ALA A 86 -3.01 12.75 -6.00
N LEU A 87 -1.98 12.01 -5.57
CA LEU A 87 -1.02 11.33 -6.46
C LEU A 87 -1.62 10.13 -7.21
N GLY A 88 -2.80 9.65 -6.79
CA GLY A 88 -3.48 8.48 -7.38
C GLY A 88 -3.22 7.16 -6.66
N GLY A 89 -2.87 7.21 -5.37
CA GLY A 89 -2.74 6.06 -4.48
C GLY A 89 -1.31 5.61 -4.16
N TYR A 90 -1.18 4.79 -3.14
CA TYR A 90 0.10 4.24 -2.65
C TYR A 90 0.82 3.42 -3.70
N ARG A 91 0.09 2.69 -4.54
CA ARG A 91 0.70 1.94 -5.64
C ARG A 91 1.45 2.85 -6.62
N ARG A 92 0.91 4.04 -6.89
CA ARG A 92 1.53 5.01 -7.80
C ARG A 92 2.71 5.71 -7.12
N LEU A 93 2.57 6.07 -5.85
CA LEU A 93 3.68 6.57 -5.03
C LEU A 93 4.86 5.59 -5.04
N TYR A 94 4.61 4.30 -4.82
CA TYR A 94 5.67 3.30 -4.83
C TYR A 94 6.40 3.27 -6.16
N ARG A 95 5.69 3.21 -7.29
CA ARG A 95 6.33 3.12 -8.60
C ARG A 95 7.12 4.37 -8.98
N LEU A 96 6.63 5.55 -8.62
CA LEU A 96 7.24 6.81 -9.05
C LEU A 96 8.38 7.25 -8.12
N CYS A 97 8.27 6.99 -6.83
CA CYS A 97 9.18 7.56 -5.83
C CYS A 97 9.97 6.47 -5.11
N ILE A 98 9.29 5.50 -4.48
CA ILE A 98 9.95 4.58 -3.54
C ILE A 98 10.75 3.51 -4.27
N GLY A 99 10.16 2.82 -5.25
CA GLY A 99 10.78 1.75 -6.03
C GLY A 99 12.08 2.18 -6.73
N PRO A 100 12.06 3.24 -7.58
CA PRO A 100 13.26 3.73 -8.24
C PRO A 100 14.35 4.16 -7.26
N ALA A 101 13.94 4.73 -6.12
CA ALA A 101 14.88 5.12 -5.10
C ALA A 101 15.51 3.89 -4.44
N LEU A 102 14.73 2.89 -4.02
CA LEU A 102 15.23 1.61 -3.50
C LEU A 102 16.17 0.90 -4.49
N ASP A 103 15.86 0.92 -5.78
CA ASP A 103 16.70 0.32 -6.82
C ASP A 103 18.06 1.01 -6.93
N ARG A 104 18.10 2.36 -6.89
CA ARG A 104 19.35 3.12 -6.85
C ARG A 104 20.17 2.82 -5.59
N LEU A 105 19.51 2.57 -4.47
CA LEU A 105 20.17 2.24 -3.21
C LEU A 105 20.68 0.81 -3.13
N ALA A 106 20.03 -0.14 -3.81
CA ALA A 106 20.52 -1.51 -3.92
C ALA A 106 21.83 -1.59 -4.72
N VAL A 107 22.07 -0.63 -5.61
CA VAL A 107 23.29 -0.52 -6.42
C VAL A 107 24.45 0.15 -5.64
N GLY A 108 24.16 0.91 -4.57
CA GLY A 108 25.16 1.59 -3.75
C GLY A 108 25.49 0.86 -2.44
N GLN A 109 26.77 0.78 -2.05
CA GLN A 109 27.16 0.32 -0.72
C GLN A 109 26.59 1.28 0.34
N GLY A 110 25.53 0.87 1.06
CA GLY A 110 24.89 1.69 2.11
C GLY A 110 23.36 1.74 2.10
N ALA A 111 22.69 0.70 1.59
CA ALA A 111 21.23 0.65 1.43
C ALA A 111 20.43 1.08 2.68
N ALA A 112 20.88 0.75 3.89
CA ALA A 112 20.20 1.12 5.14
C ALA A 112 20.31 2.62 5.47
N ALA A 113 21.48 3.23 5.31
CA ALA A 113 21.68 4.67 5.55
C ALA A 113 20.92 5.50 4.51
N ALA A 114 20.91 5.02 3.27
CA ALA A 114 20.25 5.71 2.20
C ALA A 114 18.72 5.53 2.23
N ALA A 115 18.21 4.38 2.69
CA ALA A 115 16.78 4.19 2.95
C ALA A 115 16.29 5.16 4.04
N ARG A 116 17.10 5.39 5.08
CA ARG A 116 16.84 6.44 6.09
C ARG A 116 16.85 7.83 5.48
N HIS A 117 17.78 8.14 4.58
CA HIS A 117 17.82 9.43 3.89
C HIS A 117 16.58 9.67 3.01
N LEU A 118 16.16 8.67 2.23
CA LEU A 118 14.93 8.76 1.43
C LEU A 118 13.69 8.94 2.30
N SER A 119 13.61 8.18 3.38
CA SER A 119 12.56 8.28 4.37
C SER A 119 12.44 9.70 4.94
N LEU A 120 13.57 10.30 5.33
CA LEU A 120 13.62 11.69 5.83
C LEU A 120 13.29 12.71 4.74
N SER A 121 13.76 12.50 3.51
CA SER A 121 13.47 13.39 2.38
C SER A 121 11.99 13.38 2.01
N LEU A 122 11.37 12.19 1.95
CA LEU A 122 9.93 12.06 1.70
C LEU A 122 9.12 12.66 2.84
N SER A 123 9.48 12.40 4.10
CA SER A 123 8.74 12.96 5.23
C SER A 123 8.82 14.50 5.26
N LEU A 124 9.99 15.09 5.00
CA LEU A 124 10.16 16.55 4.89
C LEU A 124 9.39 17.13 3.70
N SER A 125 9.36 16.45 2.56
CA SER A 125 8.61 16.88 1.37
C SER A 125 7.10 16.88 1.65
N LEU A 126 6.58 15.77 2.19
CA LEU A 126 5.17 15.64 2.55
C LEU A 126 4.76 16.62 3.66
N PHE A 127 5.64 16.84 4.64
CA PHE A 127 5.45 17.85 5.69
C PHE A 127 5.41 19.26 5.09
N SER A 128 6.32 19.60 4.18
CA SER A 128 6.34 20.91 3.51
C SER A 128 5.06 21.13 2.73
N ILE A 129 4.58 20.11 2.00
CA ILE A 129 3.30 20.15 1.27
C ILE A 129 2.13 20.42 2.24
N ASP A 130 2.06 19.70 3.36
CA ASP A 130 1.02 19.91 4.39
C ASP A 130 1.08 21.32 5.00
N CYS A 131 2.28 21.83 5.29
CA CYS A 131 2.45 23.21 5.75
C CYS A 131 1.90 24.21 4.75
N TYR A 132 2.19 24.05 3.45
CA TYR A 132 1.65 24.93 2.41
C TYR A 132 0.13 24.80 2.27
N GLU A 133 -0.44 23.60 2.41
CA GLU A 133 -1.89 23.42 2.41
C GLU A 133 -2.56 24.13 3.60
N ARG A 134 -1.97 24.06 4.80
CA ARG A 134 -2.51 24.73 6.01
C ARG A 134 -2.37 26.25 5.97
N LEU A 135 -1.27 26.77 5.44
CA LEU A 135 -1.06 28.21 5.28
C LEU A 135 -2.04 28.83 4.26
N GLY A 136 -2.54 28.05 3.30
CA GLY A 136 -3.54 28.47 2.33
C GLY A 136 -4.98 28.62 2.89
N VAL A 137 -5.25 28.18 4.12
CA VAL A 137 -6.61 28.17 4.70
C VAL A 137 -6.88 29.40 5.60
N GLY A 138 -5.87 30.25 5.85
CA GLY A 138 -5.97 31.37 6.80
C GLY A 138 -6.39 32.75 6.25
N GLY A 139 -6.63 32.92 4.94
CA GLY A 139 -6.93 34.22 4.33
C GLY A 139 -8.12 34.14 3.37
N GLY A 140 -9.18 34.90 3.65
CA GLY A 140 -10.49 34.76 3.02
C GLY A 140 -10.56 34.86 1.49
N ARG A 141 -11.63 34.27 0.95
CA ARG A 141 -12.15 34.42 -0.43
C ARG A 141 -11.13 34.17 -1.56
N GLN A 142 -10.91 32.90 -1.90
CA GLN A 142 -11.06 32.35 -3.26
C GLN A 142 -10.73 30.85 -3.14
N GLN A 143 -11.57 29.99 -3.72
CA GLN A 143 -11.33 28.56 -3.86
C GLN A 143 -10.14 28.32 -4.82
N GLN A 144 -8.91 28.66 -4.44
CA GLN A 144 -7.73 28.28 -5.20
C GLN A 144 -7.41 26.82 -4.86
N ARG A 145 -7.82 25.91 -5.74
CA ARG A 145 -7.18 24.60 -5.90
C ARG A 145 -5.66 24.81 -5.82
N PRO A 146 -4.91 24.09 -4.98
CA PRO A 146 -3.46 24.22 -4.96
C PRO A 146 -2.93 23.74 -6.32
N ALA A 147 -2.58 24.69 -7.19
CA ALA A 147 -1.97 24.44 -8.50
C ALA A 147 -0.52 23.91 -8.39
N SER A 148 0.00 23.80 -7.17
CA SER A 148 1.41 23.60 -6.87
C SER A 148 1.91 22.16 -7.04
N LEU A 149 1.06 21.14 -7.19
CA LEU A 149 1.52 19.74 -7.36
C LEU A 149 1.25 19.15 -8.76
N LEU A 150 0.78 19.97 -9.70
CA LEU A 150 0.55 19.52 -11.09
C LEU A 150 1.82 19.03 -11.78
N PHE A 151 3.00 19.45 -11.30
CA PHE A 151 4.29 19.00 -11.81
C PHE A 151 4.62 17.55 -11.41
N LEU A 152 4.14 17.06 -10.26
CA LEU A 152 4.37 15.67 -9.82
C LEU A 152 3.54 14.65 -10.59
N CYS A 153 2.44 15.10 -11.21
CA CYS A 153 1.55 14.25 -12.00
C CYS A 153 2.08 13.96 -13.41
N LYS A 154 3.09 14.70 -13.86
CA LYS A 154 3.76 14.48 -15.15
C LYS A 154 5.04 13.67 -14.91
N PRO A 155 5.26 12.57 -15.65
CA PRO A 155 6.54 11.89 -15.59
C PRO A 155 7.64 12.88 -16.01
N VAL A 156 8.64 13.06 -15.16
CA VAL A 156 9.87 13.76 -15.55
C VAL A 156 10.65 12.78 -16.41
N ASP A 157 10.52 12.89 -17.73
CA ASP A 157 11.40 12.21 -18.67
C ASP A 157 12.81 12.76 -18.48
N VAL A 158 13.66 11.98 -17.83
CA VAL A 158 15.10 12.23 -17.81
C VAL A 158 15.68 11.44 -18.97
N SER A 159 15.76 12.08 -20.15
CA SER A 159 16.57 11.61 -21.29
C SER A 159 18.02 12.01 -21.10
#